data_AF-D8GI80-F1
#
_entry.id   AF-D8GI80-F1
#
_cell.length_a   1.000
_cell.length_b   1.000
_cell.length_c   1.000
_cell.angle_alpha   90.00
_cell.angle_beta   90.00
_cell.angle_gamma   90.00
#
_symmetry.space_group_name_H-M   'P 1'
#
loop_
_entity.id
_entity.type
_entity.pdbx_description
1 polymer ?
#
loop_
_entity_poly.entity_id
_entity_poly.type
_entity_poly.pdbx_seq_one_letter_code
_entity_poly.pdbx_strand_id
1 'polypeptide(L)'
;MSISFNKFVPRPGRVNKQGCLPDPSELVCVEVPKVFDQCLIKKCLSYCEGPDTNTTDCELRSNPLENPKIFLGCRDFKISLKSVEKIPIPRKKDYKKLVICYVISFYADYVDCNAVNKSEFFEINREDVIWNFYCPDSVAKMSSSRMHSKGLEDCDTSMIKLEMVADALHGEITKCDDNKFLDITLGYYIVVKCQIIVQLLIPAYDYCPIPKEPCQPEPEENICNRFNKSPVPKFYPNQNLEPLFPESDEGEDEANDDEMNGCDYGENDPME
;
A
#
# COMPACT_ATOMS: atom_id res chain seq x y z
N MET A 1 41.24 4.29 -7.42
CA MET A 1 40.83 3.81 -8.75
C MET A 1 39.32 3.88 -8.81
N SER A 2 38.81 4.77 -9.66
CA SER A 2 37.45 5.31 -9.67
C SER A 2 36.53 4.54 -10.61
N ILE A 3 35.27 4.44 -10.20
CA ILE A 3 34.15 3.84 -10.92
C ILE A 3 33.96 4.53 -12.28
N SER A 4 33.78 3.77 -13.37
CA SER A 4 33.47 4.28 -14.72
C SER A 4 31.99 4.59 -14.88
N PHE A 5 31.68 5.85 -15.22
CA PHE A 5 30.38 6.52 -15.09
C PHE A 5 29.38 6.38 -16.24
N ASN A 6 29.60 5.54 -17.25
CA ASN A 6 28.77 5.57 -18.48
C ASN A 6 27.31 5.11 -18.32
N LYS A 7 26.83 4.89 -17.08
CA LYS A 7 25.44 4.48 -16.77
C LYS A 7 24.85 5.13 -15.50
N PHE A 8 25.39 6.25 -15.00
CA PHE A 8 24.80 6.89 -13.81
C PHE A 8 23.96 8.13 -14.18
N VAL A 9 22.64 7.94 -14.23
CA VAL A 9 21.58 8.96 -14.19
C VAL A 9 20.52 8.38 -13.27
N PRO A 10 20.29 8.90 -12.05
CA PRO A 10 19.38 10.05 -11.92
C PRO A 10 19.64 10.95 -10.67
N ARG A 11 19.45 12.28 -10.68
CA ARG A 11 18.22 13.03 -10.30
C ARG A 11 18.56 14.54 -10.08
N PRO A 12 17.56 15.44 -9.89
CA PRO A 12 17.73 16.90 -9.88
C PRO A 12 18.64 17.42 -8.77
N GLY A 13 19.39 18.48 -9.09
CA GLY A 13 20.39 19.11 -8.22
C GLY A 13 21.82 19.00 -8.78
N ARG A 14 22.59 20.09 -8.70
CA ARG A 14 23.94 20.18 -9.27
C ARG A 14 24.96 19.57 -8.32
N VAL A 15 25.40 18.33 -8.58
CA VAL A 15 26.49 17.67 -7.82
C VAL A 15 27.78 18.45 -8.06
N ASN A 16 28.34 19.07 -7.03
CA ASN A 16 29.55 19.88 -7.13
C ASN A 16 30.80 19.01 -6.98
N LYS A 17 31.45 18.70 -8.11
CA LYS A 17 32.70 17.93 -8.25
C LYS A 17 32.59 16.45 -7.79
N GLN A 18 33.48 15.62 -8.33
CA GLN A 18 33.46 14.15 -8.30
C GLN A 18 32.97 13.52 -6.97
N GLY A 19 31.68 13.25 -6.87
CA GLY A 19 31.10 12.45 -5.77
C GLY A 19 30.81 13.21 -4.47
N CYS A 20 30.93 14.54 -4.44
CA CYS A 20 30.50 15.34 -3.29
C CYS A 20 29.06 15.83 -3.53
N LEU A 21 28.17 15.52 -2.59
CA LEU A 21 26.85 16.15 -2.55
C LEU A 21 27.03 17.64 -2.18
N PRO A 22 26.23 18.56 -2.75
CA PRO A 22 26.20 19.94 -2.29
C PRO A 22 25.76 20.01 -0.82
N ASP A 23 25.96 21.15 -0.15
CA ASP A 23 25.39 21.34 1.18
C ASP A 23 23.85 21.35 1.05
N PRO A 24 23.12 20.67 1.96
CA PRO A 24 21.66 20.66 1.92
C PRO A 24 21.10 22.05 2.17
N SER A 25 20.03 22.39 1.45
CA SER A 25 19.36 23.68 1.57
C SER A 25 18.59 23.80 2.89
N GLU A 26 18.08 22.68 3.41
CA GLU A 26 17.39 22.60 4.69
C GLU A 26 17.55 21.23 5.35
N LEU A 27 17.29 21.18 6.66
CA LEU A 27 17.19 19.94 7.42
C LEU A 27 15.72 19.69 7.73
N VAL A 28 15.18 18.58 7.22
CA VAL A 28 13.78 18.19 7.42
C VAL A 28 13.72 17.11 8.49
N CYS A 29 12.86 17.30 9.48
CA CYS A 29 12.54 16.26 10.45
C CYS A 29 11.34 15.45 9.93
N VAL A 30 11.49 14.15 9.75
CA VAL A 30 10.40 13.25 9.38
C VAL A 30 10.13 12.24 10.48
N GLU A 31 8.87 11.96 10.73
CA GLU A 31 8.43 10.93 11.67
C GLU A 31 8.20 9.64 10.91
N VAL A 32 8.98 8.61 11.25
CA VAL A 32 8.86 7.30 10.59
C VAL A 32 8.74 6.16 11.60
N PRO A 33 7.99 5.11 11.25
CA PRO A 33 7.97 3.89 12.01
C PRO A 33 9.26 3.09 11.82
N LYS A 34 10.11 3.01 12.86
CA LYS A 34 11.31 2.17 12.85
C LYS A 34 11.05 0.84 13.54
N VAL A 35 11.39 -0.26 12.87
CA VAL A 35 11.38 -1.60 13.45
C VAL A 35 12.71 -1.83 14.18
N PHE A 36 12.65 -2.16 15.47
CA PHE A 36 13.83 -2.39 16.31
C PHE A 36 14.20 -3.87 16.41
N ASP A 37 13.19 -4.74 16.44
CA ASP A 37 13.33 -6.18 16.45
C ASP A 37 12.13 -6.83 15.78
N GLN A 38 12.34 -8.04 15.26
CA GLN A 38 11.28 -8.83 14.66
C GLN A 38 11.48 -10.33 14.93
N CYS A 39 10.37 -11.03 15.18
CA CYS A 39 10.36 -12.47 15.41
C CYS A 39 9.39 -13.15 14.44
N LEU A 40 9.82 -14.25 13.82
CA LEU A 40 8.98 -15.08 12.97
C LEU A 40 8.38 -16.23 13.78
N ILE A 41 7.06 -16.32 13.79
CA ILE A 41 6.30 -17.47 14.28
C ILE A 41 5.81 -18.25 13.07
N LYS A 42 6.03 -19.55 13.06
CA LYS A 42 5.52 -20.49 12.04
C LYS A 42 4.74 -21.58 12.73
N LYS A 43 3.48 -21.75 12.36
CA LYS A 43 2.60 -22.79 12.92
C LYS A 43 1.79 -23.47 11.82
N CYS A 44 1.46 -24.73 12.08
CA CYS A 44 0.52 -25.53 11.32
C CYS A 44 -0.46 -26.10 12.34
N LEU A 45 -1.72 -25.75 12.18
CA LEU A 45 -2.83 -26.10 13.06
C LEU A 45 -3.76 -27.06 12.33
N SER A 46 -4.32 -28.02 13.05
CA SER A 46 -5.26 -28.98 12.49
C SER A 46 -6.21 -29.50 13.56
N TYR A 47 -7.43 -29.80 13.14
CA TYR A 47 -8.30 -30.64 13.94
C TYR A 47 -7.74 -32.08 13.99
N CYS A 48 -7.60 -32.67 15.18
CA CYS A 48 -7.27 -34.08 15.36
C CYS A 48 -8.24 -34.74 16.36
N GLU A 49 -8.43 -36.06 16.28
CA GLU A 49 -9.21 -36.85 17.25
C GLU A 49 -8.32 -37.31 18.43
N GLY A 50 -8.84 -37.23 19.67
CA GLY A 50 -8.15 -37.73 20.87
C GLY A 50 -8.91 -37.43 22.17
N PRO A 51 -8.77 -38.24 23.24
CA PRO A 51 -9.53 -38.11 24.49
C PRO A 51 -9.02 -37.03 25.47
N ASP A 52 -7.85 -36.44 25.22
CA ASP A 52 -7.24 -35.39 26.04
C ASP A 52 -6.60 -34.36 25.11
N THR A 53 -7.19 -33.17 24.92
CA THR A 53 -6.77 -32.30 23.81
C THR A 53 -6.45 -30.86 24.22
N ASN A 54 -5.28 -30.69 24.86
CA ASN A 54 -4.49 -29.46 24.72
C ASN A 54 -3.72 -29.40 23.37
N THR A 55 -4.01 -30.34 22.45
CA THR A 55 -3.30 -30.56 21.18
C THR A 55 -4.20 -30.51 19.96
N THR A 56 -5.53 -30.31 20.10
CA THR A 56 -6.45 -30.27 18.97
C THR A 56 -7.07 -28.90 18.85
N ASP A 57 -6.94 -28.33 17.67
CA ASP A 57 -7.45 -27.00 17.36
C ASP A 57 -8.93 -27.13 17.05
N CYS A 58 -9.76 -27.27 18.09
CA CYS A 58 -11.20 -27.50 17.94
C CYS A 58 -11.91 -26.40 17.13
N GLU A 59 -11.38 -25.17 17.18
CA GLU A 59 -11.81 -24.02 16.38
C GLU A 59 -11.64 -24.24 14.86
N LEU A 60 -10.88 -25.27 14.43
CA LEU A 60 -10.69 -25.65 13.02
C LEU A 60 -11.69 -26.69 12.52
N ARG A 61 -12.68 -27.07 13.33
CA ARG A 61 -13.86 -27.81 12.90
C ARG A 61 -15.06 -26.87 12.81
N SER A 62 -15.78 -26.89 11.70
CA SER A 62 -16.99 -26.07 11.50
C SER A 62 -18.11 -26.44 12.46
N ASN A 63 -19.17 -25.63 12.47
CA ASN A 63 -20.48 -26.11 12.95
C ASN A 63 -21.03 -27.22 12.03
N PRO A 64 -22.04 -28.00 12.46
CA PRO A 64 -22.72 -28.95 11.60
C PRO A 64 -23.22 -28.30 10.30
N LEU A 65 -22.84 -28.87 9.17
CA LEU A 65 -23.17 -28.37 7.84
C LEU A 65 -24.31 -29.16 7.20
N GLU A 66 -25.21 -28.46 6.52
CA GLU A 66 -26.31 -29.09 5.79
C GLU A 66 -25.84 -29.57 4.41
N ASN A 67 -25.73 -30.90 4.28
CA ASN A 67 -25.38 -31.58 3.02
C ASN A 67 -24.15 -31.02 2.27
N PRO A 68 -23.01 -30.75 2.93
CA PRO A 68 -21.78 -30.37 2.24
C PRO A 68 -21.32 -31.50 1.33
N LYS A 69 -20.74 -31.13 0.18
CA LYS A 69 -20.30 -32.07 -0.86
C LYS A 69 -18.84 -31.87 -1.25
N ILE A 70 -18.41 -30.65 -1.55
CA ILE A 70 -17.05 -30.37 -2.07
C ILE A 70 -16.47 -29.14 -1.37
N PHE A 71 -15.30 -29.27 -0.75
CA PHE A 71 -14.53 -28.13 -0.27
C PHE A 71 -13.83 -27.43 -1.44
N LEU A 72 -13.88 -26.09 -1.48
CA LEU A 72 -13.29 -25.28 -2.55
C LEU A 72 -11.98 -24.61 -2.15
N GLY A 73 -11.89 -24.12 -0.91
CA GLY A 73 -10.74 -23.36 -0.43
C GLY A 73 -11.10 -22.40 0.68
N CYS A 74 -10.09 -21.70 1.20
CA CYS A 74 -10.27 -20.65 2.19
C CYS A 74 -9.80 -19.30 1.65
N ARG A 75 -10.39 -18.21 2.16
CA ARG A 75 -10.08 -16.85 1.74
C ARG A 75 -10.27 -15.84 2.87
N ASP A 76 -9.83 -14.61 2.60
CA ASP A 76 -10.01 -13.45 3.48
C ASP A 76 -9.39 -13.62 4.87
N PHE A 77 -8.21 -14.25 4.93
CA PHE A 77 -7.43 -14.40 6.16
C PHE A 77 -7.09 -13.03 6.78
N LYS A 78 -7.50 -12.84 8.04
CA LYS A 78 -7.28 -11.63 8.82
C LYS A 78 -6.66 -11.98 10.16
N ILE A 79 -5.79 -11.11 10.65
CA ILE A 79 -5.21 -11.20 11.99
C ILE A 79 -5.59 -9.97 12.80
N SER A 80 -6.02 -10.19 14.04
CA SER A 80 -6.36 -9.14 15.00
C SER A 80 -5.61 -9.36 16.31
N LEU A 81 -4.74 -8.43 16.67
CA LEU A 81 -4.05 -8.44 17.96
C LEU A 81 -5.02 -8.03 19.07
N LYS A 82 -5.22 -8.89 20.07
CA LYS A 82 -6.15 -8.67 21.19
C LYS A 82 -5.45 -8.05 22.40
N SER A 83 -4.29 -8.58 22.78
CA SER A 83 -3.50 -8.07 23.89
C SER A 83 -2.01 -8.36 23.69
N VAL A 84 -1.19 -7.55 24.35
CA VAL A 84 0.26 -7.69 24.41
C VAL A 84 0.68 -7.43 25.85
N GLU A 85 1.29 -8.42 26.48
CA GLU A 85 1.98 -8.23 27.75
C GLU A 85 3.49 -8.16 27.51
N LYS A 86 4.14 -7.14 28.08
CA LYS A 86 5.58 -6.95 27.97
C LYS A 86 6.21 -7.11 29.34
N ILE A 87 6.95 -8.20 29.55
CA ILE A 87 7.56 -8.52 30.84
C ILE A 87 9.07 -8.28 30.74
N PRO A 88 9.66 -7.29 31.44
CA PRO A 88 11.10 -7.04 31.42
C PRO A 88 11.90 -8.27 31.88
N ILE A 89 12.99 -8.60 31.17
CA ILE A 89 13.86 -9.71 31.53
C ILE A 89 14.93 -9.24 32.51
N PRO A 90 15.07 -9.84 33.70
CA PRO A 90 16.12 -9.47 34.64
C PRO A 90 17.50 -9.54 34.00
N ARG A 91 18.35 -8.54 34.28
CA ARG A 91 19.74 -8.44 33.81
C ARG A 91 19.93 -8.26 32.30
N LYS A 92 18.86 -8.10 31.51
CA LYS A 92 18.95 -7.71 30.09
C LYS A 92 18.19 -6.42 29.83
N LYS A 93 18.93 -5.31 29.73
CA LYS A 93 18.35 -3.98 29.45
C LYS A 93 17.62 -3.98 28.11
N ASP A 94 16.42 -3.42 28.07
CA ASP A 94 15.57 -3.28 26.87
C ASP A 94 15.08 -4.59 26.24
N TYR A 95 15.39 -5.76 26.83
CA TYR A 95 14.84 -7.05 26.42
C TYR A 95 13.64 -7.42 27.28
N LYS A 96 12.57 -7.84 26.62
CA LYS A 96 11.30 -8.21 27.24
C LYS A 96 10.88 -9.60 26.77
N LYS A 97 10.19 -10.33 27.63
CA LYS A 97 9.36 -11.47 27.26
C LYS A 97 8.01 -10.90 26.81
N LEU A 98 7.60 -11.22 25.59
CA LEU A 98 6.28 -10.85 25.10
C LEU A 98 5.31 -12.02 25.28
N VAL A 99 4.11 -11.74 25.75
CA VAL A 99 2.95 -12.63 25.66
C VAL A 99 1.95 -11.94 24.74
N ILE A 100 1.68 -12.51 23.58
CA ILE A 100 0.76 -11.93 22.60
C ILE A 100 -0.46 -12.82 22.46
N CYS A 101 -1.64 -12.23 22.56
CA CYS A 101 -2.90 -12.89 22.24
C CYS A 101 -3.47 -12.29 20.97
N TYR A 102 -3.77 -13.13 19.99
CA TYR A 102 -4.26 -12.71 18.69
C TYR A 102 -5.32 -13.67 18.16
N VAL A 103 -6.13 -13.16 17.24
CA VAL A 103 -7.19 -13.91 16.56
C VAL A 103 -6.91 -13.96 15.09
N ILE A 104 -6.99 -15.16 14.52
CA ILE A 104 -6.99 -15.39 13.08
C ILE A 104 -8.42 -15.69 12.65
N SER A 105 -8.93 -15.00 11.64
CA SER A 105 -10.24 -15.28 11.06
C SER A 105 -10.20 -15.40 9.55
N PHE A 106 -11.05 -16.26 9.00
CA PHE A 106 -11.16 -16.50 7.56
C PHE A 106 -12.49 -17.16 7.20
N TYR A 107 -12.79 -17.23 5.90
CA TYR A 107 -13.94 -17.97 5.38
C TYR A 107 -13.46 -19.23 4.65
N ALA A 108 -14.18 -20.33 4.83
CA ALA A 108 -13.99 -21.57 4.08
C ALA A 108 -15.21 -21.80 3.16
N ASP A 109 -14.96 -21.90 1.86
CA ASP A 109 -16.01 -22.08 0.85
C ASP A 109 -16.19 -23.57 0.50
N TYR A 110 -17.43 -23.99 0.35
CA TYR A 110 -17.81 -25.35 -0.06
C TYR A 110 -19.05 -25.34 -0.94
N VAL A 111 -19.28 -26.43 -1.66
CA VAL A 111 -20.47 -26.66 -2.48
C VAL A 111 -21.34 -27.70 -1.79
N ASP A 112 -22.64 -27.42 -1.70
CA ASP A 112 -23.62 -28.35 -1.16
C ASP A 112 -24.12 -29.38 -2.19
N CYS A 113 -25.01 -30.29 -1.78
CA CYS A 113 -25.60 -31.29 -2.68
C CYS A 113 -26.46 -30.69 -3.82
N ASN A 114 -26.91 -29.45 -3.66
CA ASN A 114 -27.73 -28.72 -4.62
C ASN A 114 -26.87 -27.88 -5.59
N ALA A 115 -25.54 -28.07 -5.55
CA ALA A 115 -24.58 -27.31 -6.35
C ALA A 115 -24.58 -25.80 -6.05
N VAL A 116 -24.95 -25.40 -4.83
CA VAL A 116 -24.91 -24.02 -4.37
C VAL A 116 -23.63 -23.79 -3.56
N ASN A 117 -22.95 -22.68 -3.85
CA ASN A 117 -21.79 -22.25 -3.08
C ASN A 117 -22.23 -21.74 -1.70
N LYS A 118 -21.58 -22.24 -0.66
CA LYS A 118 -21.76 -21.89 0.74
C LYS A 118 -20.41 -21.53 1.34
N SER A 119 -20.45 -20.82 2.46
CA SER A 119 -19.26 -20.39 3.18
C SER A 119 -19.47 -20.58 4.67
N GLU A 120 -18.46 -21.06 5.37
CA GLU A 120 -18.41 -21.11 6.83
C GLU A 120 -17.33 -20.14 7.33
N PHE A 121 -17.59 -19.47 8.45
CA PHE A 121 -16.63 -18.56 9.07
C PHE A 121 -15.87 -19.25 10.20
N PHE A 122 -14.54 -19.09 10.19
CA PHE A 122 -13.64 -19.62 11.20
C PHE A 122 -13.00 -18.46 11.97
N GLU A 123 -12.92 -18.60 13.30
CA GLU A 123 -12.23 -17.68 14.20
C GLU A 123 -11.42 -18.48 15.22
N ILE A 124 -10.11 -18.21 15.27
CA ILE A 124 -9.15 -19.00 16.03
C ILE A 124 -8.35 -18.10 16.95
N ASN A 125 -8.43 -18.36 18.25
CA ASN A 125 -7.72 -17.62 19.28
C ASN A 125 -6.37 -18.27 19.57
N ARG A 126 -5.30 -17.47 19.63
CA ARG A 126 -3.95 -17.96 19.87
C ARG A 126 -3.22 -17.09 20.86
N GLU A 127 -2.42 -17.76 21.69
CA GLU A 127 -1.43 -17.13 22.55
C GLU A 127 -0.04 -17.61 22.13
N ASP A 128 0.91 -16.69 22.05
CA ASP A 128 2.32 -16.99 21.83
C ASP A 128 3.22 -16.23 22.79
N VAL A 129 4.27 -16.91 23.22
CA VAL A 129 5.28 -16.36 24.12
C VAL A 129 6.61 -16.23 23.40
N ILE A 130 7.10 -14.99 23.30
CA ILE A 130 8.37 -14.67 22.66
C ILE A 130 9.38 -14.29 23.73
N TRP A 131 10.44 -15.07 23.84
CA TRP A 131 11.52 -14.82 24.79
C TRP A 131 12.62 -13.96 24.18
N ASN A 132 13.29 -13.16 25.02
CA ASN A 132 14.45 -12.35 24.64
C ASN A 132 14.18 -11.41 23.44
N PHE A 133 13.02 -10.76 23.41
CA PHE A 133 12.67 -9.82 22.36
C PHE A 133 13.17 -8.42 22.69
N TYR A 134 13.94 -7.79 21.79
CA TYR A 134 14.45 -6.44 21.99
C TYR A 134 13.34 -5.40 21.75
N CYS A 135 12.87 -4.78 22.84
CA CYS A 135 11.73 -3.88 22.85
C CYS A 135 12.03 -2.70 23.78
N PRO A 136 12.86 -1.73 23.34
CA PRO A 136 13.18 -0.56 24.15
C PRO A 136 11.93 0.28 24.42
N ASP A 137 11.92 0.97 25.56
CA ASP A 137 10.91 1.99 25.85
C ASP A 137 11.18 3.23 24.99
N SER A 138 10.11 3.90 24.54
CA SER A 138 10.31 5.16 23.82
C SER A 138 10.84 6.22 24.78
N VAL A 139 11.97 6.80 24.42
CA VAL A 139 12.56 7.93 25.14
C VAL A 139 11.80 9.23 24.81
N ALA A 140 11.12 9.29 23.66
CA ALA A 140 10.34 10.44 23.24
C ALA A 140 8.87 10.28 23.61
N LYS A 141 8.42 10.98 24.67
CA LYS A 141 7.00 11.24 24.92
C LYS A 141 6.51 12.28 23.92
N MET A 142 6.20 11.85 22.70
CA MET A 142 5.51 12.71 21.74
C MET A 142 4.10 12.99 22.27
N SER A 143 3.75 14.26 22.44
CA SER A 143 2.35 14.66 22.64
C SER A 143 1.63 14.45 21.30
N SER A 144 1.13 13.24 21.07
CA SER A 144 0.40 12.95 19.83
C SER A 144 -0.89 13.77 19.81
N SER A 145 -0.93 14.80 18.97
CA SER A 145 -2.18 15.45 18.60
C SER A 145 -2.99 14.51 17.69
N ARG A 146 -3.89 13.77 18.36
CA ARG A 146 -5.26 13.38 17.95
C ARG A 146 -5.55 12.11 17.12
N MET A 147 -6.65 11.50 17.59
CA MET A 147 -7.77 10.81 16.93
C MET A 147 -7.73 9.27 16.82
N HIS A 148 -8.71 8.68 17.51
CA HIS A 148 -9.24 7.31 17.45
C HIS A 148 -8.45 6.16 18.10
N SER A 149 -8.63 6.03 19.42
CA SER A 149 -9.44 4.93 20.00
C SER A 149 -9.71 5.23 21.47
N LYS A 150 -11.00 5.32 21.86
CA LYS A 150 -11.42 5.29 23.26
C LYS A 150 -11.06 3.90 23.82
N GLY A 151 -10.29 3.87 24.91
CA GLY A 151 -10.24 2.71 25.79
C GLY A 151 -8.83 2.31 26.22
N LEU A 152 -8.53 2.67 27.48
CA LEU A 152 -7.51 2.12 28.36
C LEU A 152 -6.07 2.62 28.18
N GLU A 153 -5.53 3.07 29.30
CA GLU A 153 -4.17 3.57 29.49
C GLU A 153 -3.15 2.52 29.08
N ASP A 154 -2.26 2.86 28.15
CA ASP A 154 -0.84 2.61 28.36
C ASP A 154 0.00 3.57 27.53
N CYS A 155 0.93 4.26 28.19
CA CYS A 155 1.91 5.14 27.57
C CYS A 155 3.04 4.31 26.95
N ASP A 156 2.69 3.36 26.09
CA ASP A 156 3.67 2.46 25.47
C ASP A 156 3.89 2.87 24.02
N THR A 157 4.81 3.81 23.83
CA THR A 157 5.20 4.37 22.52
C THR A 157 6.03 3.38 21.67
N SER A 158 6.11 2.10 22.07
CA SER A 158 6.47 0.95 21.24
C SER A 158 5.22 0.14 20.88
N MET A 159 4.76 0.26 19.64
CA MET A 159 3.64 -0.50 19.12
C MET A 159 4.14 -1.85 18.61
N ILE A 160 3.71 -2.94 19.26
CA ILE A 160 3.88 -4.29 18.71
C ILE A 160 2.91 -4.43 17.54
N LYS A 161 3.42 -4.79 16.36
CA LYS A 161 2.61 -5.07 15.17
C LYS A 161 2.78 -6.51 14.73
N LEU A 162 1.70 -7.07 14.19
CA LEU A 162 1.68 -8.37 13.57
C LEU A 162 1.48 -8.23 12.06
N GLU A 163 2.28 -8.94 11.29
CA GLU A 163 2.05 -9.17 9.87
C GLU A 163 1.92 -10.66 9.64
N MET A 164 0.88 -11.08 8.91
CA MET A 164 0.57 -12.50 8.74
C MET A 164 0.47 -12.88 7.27
N VAL A 165 0.98 -14.06 6.94
CA VAL A 165 0.66 -14.81 5.73
C VAL A 165 0.11 -16.15 6.17
N ALA A 166 -1.09 -16.50 5.72
CA ALA A 166 -1.77 -17.74 6.08
C ALA A 166 -2.35 -18.42 4.84
N ASP A 167 -2.48 -19.74 4.91
CA ASP A 167 -3.06 -20.57 3.87
C ASP A 167 -3.76 -21.81 4.46
N ALA A 168 -4.82 -22.27 3.80
CA ALA A 168 -5.48 -23.52 4.14
C ALA A 168 -4.81 -24.66 3.39
N LEU A 169 -3.99 -25.42 4.09
CA LEU A 169 -3.19 -26.50 3.51
C LEU A 169 -4.05 -27.72 3.13
N HIS A 170 -5.13 -27.94 3.87
CA HIS A 170 -6.08 -29.01 3.62
C HIS A 170 -7.47 -28.66 4.17
N GLY A 171 -8.52 -29.20 3.57
CA GLY A 171 -9.89 -29.11 4.06
C GLY A 171 -10.65 -30.39 3.72
N GLU A 172 -11.23 -31.03 4.74
CA GLU A 172 -11.91 -32.32 4.61
C GLU A 172 -13.33 -32.25 5.19
N ILE A 173 -14.29 -32.84 4.48
CA ILE A 173 -15.66 -33.00 4.97
C ILE A 173 -15.76 -34.33 5.71
N THR A 174 -15.87 -34.29 7.03
CA THR A 174 -15.97 -35.47 7.89
C THR A 174 -17.41 -35.69 8.36
N LYS A 175 -17.77 -36.93 8.74
CA LYS A 175 -19.09 -37.28 9.27
C LYS A 175 -18.94 -37.79 10.71
N CYS A 176 -19.63 -37.18 11.67
CA CYS A 176 -19.66 -37.58 13.07
C CYS A 176 -21.08 -37.45 13.62
N ASP A 177 -21.59 -38.47 14.31
CA ASP A 177 -22.93 -38.51 14.93
C ASP A 177 -24.06 -38.01 13.99
N ASP A 178 -24.08 -38.56 12.77
CA ASP A 178 -24.99 -38.20 11.66
C ASP A 178 -24.93 -36.76 11.14
N ASN A 179 -24.09 -35.92 11.73
CA ASN A 179 -23.76 -34.59 11.24
C ASN A 179 -22.52 -34.62 10.35
N LYS A 180 -22.40 -33.63 9.46
CA LYS A 180 -21.23 -33.42 8.61
C LYS A 180 -20.52 -32.14 9.05
N PHE A 181 -19.20 -32.19 9.06
CA PHE A 181 -18.34 -31.08 9.49
C PHE A 181 -17.29 -30.81 8.41
N LEU A 182 -16.76 -29.60 8.42
CA LEU A 182 -15.60 -29.22 7.62
C LEU A 182 -14.43 -28.99 8.57
N ASP A 183 -13.40 -29.84 8.42
CA ASP A 183 -12.16 -29.77 9.18
C ASP A 183 -11.09 -29.10 8.32
N ILE A 184 -10.46 -28.05 8.85
CA ILE A 184 -9.45 -27.26 8.14
C ILE A 184 -8.07 -27.50 8.76
N THR A 185 -7.06 -27.66 7.91
CA THR A 185 -5.65 -27.58 8.30
C THR A 185 -5.10 -26.23 7.90
N LEU A 186 -4.76 -25.39 8.89
CA LEU A 186 -4.31 -24.02 8.70
C LEU A 186 -2.79 -23.91 8.87
N GLY A 187 -2.08 -23.45 7.85
CA GLY A 187 -0.68 -23.07 7.95
C GLY A 187 -0.54 -21.55 7.99
N TYR A 188 0.27 -21.01 8.90
CA TYR A 188 0.53 -19.56 8.92
C TYR A 188 1.93 -19.18 9.40
N TYR A 189 2.33 -17.99 8.96
CA TYR A 189 3.53 -17.27 9.33
C TYR A 189 3.12 -15.92 9.90
N ILE A 190 3.61 -15.56 11.09
CA ILE A 190 3.43 -14.25 11.69
C ILE A 190 4.79 -13.63 11.93
N VAL A 191 4.99 -12.39 11.46
CA VAL A 191 6.13 -11.55 11.84
C VAL A 191 5.66 -10.58 12.91
N VAL A 192 6.19 -10.74 14.12
CA VAL A 192 5.96 -9.87 15.26
C VAL A 192 7.02 -8.79 15.27
N LYS A 193 6.64 -7.52 15.15
CA LYS A 193 7.56 -6.38 15.03
C LYS A 193 7.46 -5.46 16.24
N CYS A 194 8.60 -5.09 16.82
CA CYS A 194 8.69 -3.94 17.73
C CYS A 194 8.84 -2.67 16.89
N GLN A 195 7.82 -1.83 16.83
CA GLN A 195 7.85 -0.57 16.08
C GLN A 195 7.76 0.63 17.02
N ILE A 196 8.67 1.60 16.88
CA ILE A 196 8.61 2.90 17.57
C ILE A 196 8.65 4.00 16.50
N ILE A 197 7.86 5.06 16.70
CA ILE A 197 7.96 6.26 15.86
C ILE A 197 9.23 7.02 16.25
N VAL A 198 10.14 7.17 15.30
CA VAL A 198 11.39 7.92 15.47
C VAL A 198 11.38 9.14 14.57
N GLN A 199 12.10 10.16 15.00
CA GLN A 199 12.40 11.33 14.18
C GLN A 199 13.72 11.11 13.45
N LEU A 200 13.67 11.15 12.12
CA LEU A 200 14.86 11.16 11.29
C LEU A 200 15.09 12.58 10.79
N LEU A 201 16.33 13.06 10.96
CA LEU A 201 16.77 14.31 10.38
C LEU A 201 17.35 14.01 8.99
N ILE A 202 16.67 14.48 7.95
CA ILE A 202 17.02 14.23 6.56
C ILE A 202 17.49 15.54 5.91
N PRO A 203 18.68 15.55 5.29
CA PRO A 203 19.10 16.67 4.45
C PRO A 203 18.23 16.74 3.20
N ALA A 204 17.57 17.88 2.97
CA ALA A 204 16.77 18.12 1.77
C ALA A 204 17.44 19.14 0.86
N TYR A 205 17.31 18.89 -0.45
CA TYR A 205 17.82 19.74 -1.52
C TYR A 205 16.61 20.30 -2.23
N ASP A 206 16.25 21.55 -1.93
CA ASP A 206 15.15 22.35 -2.46
C ASP A 206 14.21 21.61 -3.43
N TYR A 207 13.16 20.94 -2.90
CA TYR A 207 12.16 20.27 -3.74
C TYR A 207 10.93 21.14 -4.02
N CYS A 208 10.76 22.27 -3.34
CA CYS A 208 9.73 23.25 -3.66
C CYS A 208 10.09 24.60 -3.02
N PRO A 209 10.49 25.64 -3.77
CA PRO A 209 10.56 26.96 -3.17
C PRO A 209 9.15 27.33 -2.70
N ILE A 210 9.01 27.63 -1.41
CA ILE A 210 7.77 28.23 -0.89
C ILE A 210 7.47 29.44 -1.78
N PRO A 211 6.31 29.50 -2.46
CA PRO A 211 5.96 30.66 -3.25
C PRO A 211 6.09 31.90 -2.37
N LYS A 212 6.97 32.84 -2.76
CA LYS A 212 7.22 34.07 -1.97
C LYS A 212 5.98 34.95 -1.89
N GLU A 213 5.04 34.73 -2.80
CA GLU A 213 3.79 35.46 -2.89
C GLU A 213 2.71 34.69 -2.10
N PRO A 214 2.04 35.32 -1.13
CA PRO A 214 0.84 34.74 -0.53
C PRO A 214 -0.16 34.47 -1.64
N CYS A 215 -0.81 33.30 -1.60
CA CYS A 215 -1.87 32.95 -2.56
C CYS A 215 -2.85 34.12 -2.63
N GLN A 216 -2.95 34.76 -3.80
CA GLN A 216 -3.99 35.76 -3.99
C GLN A 216 -5.33 35.03 -3.85
N PRO A 217 -6.31 35.58 -3.10
CA PRO A 217 -7.65 35.02 -3.10
C PRO A 217 -8.14 35.04 -4.54
N GLU A 218 -8.21 33.87 -5.18
CA GLU A 218 -8.92 33.74 -6.44
C GLU A 218 -10.35 34.19 -6.17
N PRO A 219 -10.93 35.09 -7.00
CA PRO A 219 -12.33 35.43 -6.87
C PRO A 219 -13.15 34.13 -6.91
N GLU A 220 -14.15 34.01 -6.04
CA GLU A 220 -15.06 32.86 -6.01
C GLU A 220 -15.87 32.81 -7.32
N GLU A 221 -15.27 32.31 -8.40
CA GLU A 221 -16.01 31.90 -9.57
C GLU A 221 -16.78 30.63 -9.23
N ASN A 222 -18.06 30.61 -9.55
CA ASN A 222 -18.88 29.42 -9.45
C ASN A 222 -18.20 28.25 -10.20
N ILE A 223 -18.00 27.12 -9.52
CA ILE A 223 -17.25 25.95 -10.02
C ILE A 223 -17.77 25.50 -11.39
N CYS A 224 -19.08 25.58 -11.63
CA CYS A 224 -19.70 25.22 -12.90
C CYS A 224 -19.32 26.18 -14.04
N ASN A 225 -19.19 27.48 -13.76
CA ASN A 225 -18.77 28.47 -14.75
C ASN A 225 -17.31 28.28 -15.15
N ARG A 226 -16.44 27.95 -14.18
CA ARG A 226 -15.04 27.61 -14.46
C ARG A 226 -14.92 26.34 -15.31
N PHE A 227 -15.72 25.33 -15.02
CA PHE A 227 -15.78 24.10 -15.82
C PHE A 227 -16.26 24.36 -17.25
N ASN A 228 -17.33 25.15 -17.44
CA ASN A 228 -17.87 25.46 -18.76
C ASN A 228 -16.93 26.32 -19.63
N LYS A 229 -16.08 27.15 -19.01
CA LYS A 229 -15.05 27.92 -19.70
C LYS A 229 -13.77 27.12 -19.98
N SER A 230 -13.59 25.97 -19.35
CA SER A 230 -12.39 25.17 -19.51
C SER A 230 -12.37 24.51 -20.90
N PRO A 231 -11.21 24.50 -21.58
CA PRO A 231 -11.11 23.81 -22.86
C PRO A 231 -11.39 22.32 -22.67
N VAL A 232 -12.04 21.74 -23.68
CA VAL A 232 -12.30 20.31 -23.71
C VAL A 232 -10.95 19.57 -23.61
N PRO A 233 -10.81 18.59 -22.70
CA PRO A 233 -9.57 17.84 -22.57
C PRO A 233 -9.27 17.10 -23.88
N LYS A 234 -7.99 16.89 -24.17
CA LYS A 234 -7.59 16.00 -25.26
C LYS A 234 -8.04 14.58 -24.92
N PHE A 235 -9.15 14.14 -25.51
CA PHE A 235 -9.66 12.77 -25.37
C PHE A 235 -8.74 11.74 -26.02
N TYR A 236 -7.98 12.17 -27.03
CA TYR A 236 -7.09 11.29 -27.79
C TYR A 236 -5.63 11.70 -27.58
N PRO A 237 -4.71 10.74 -27.42
CA PRO A 237 -3.28 11.03 -27.39
C PRO A 237 -2.85 11.68 -28.71
N ASN A 238 -1.77 12.48 -28.67
CA ASN A 238 -1.21 13.08 -29.87
C ASN A 238 -0.87 11.98 -30.88
N GLN A 239 -1.48 12.01 -32.06
CA GLN A 239 -1.16 11.07 -33.12
C GLN A 239 0.01 11.63 -33.93
N ASN A 240 1.09 10.86 -34.04
CA ASN A 240 2.20 11.16 -34.92
C ASN A 240 1.86 10.59 -36.31
N LEU A 241 0.98 11.27 -37.04
CA LEU A 241 0.59 10.86 -38.39
C LEU A 241 1.52 11.52 -39.40
N GLU A 242 2.15 10.72 -40.24
CA GLU A 242 2.66 11.22 -41.51
C GLU A 242 1.47 11.66 -42.39
N PRO A 243 1.62 12.70 -43.21
CA PRO A 243 0.55 13.14 -44.12
C PRO A 243 0.00 11.95 -44.90
N LEU A 244 -1.31 11.71 -44.78
CA LEU A 244 -1.98 10.58 -45.45
C LEU A 244 -1.93 10.69 -46.98
N PHE A 245 -1.64 11.88 -47.49
CA PHE A 245 -1.47 12.16 -48.90
C PHE A 245 -0.15 12.92 -49.08
N PRO A 246 0.82 12.40 -49.85
CA PRO A 246 1.93 13.21 -50.30
C PRO A 246 1.38 14.37 -51.12
N GLU A 247 1.83 15.60 -50.84
CA GLU A 247 1.63 16.72 -51.77
C GLU A 247 2.30 16.29 -53.08
N SER A 248 1.49 16.11 -54.13
CA SER A 248 2.01 15.90 -55.47
C SER A 248 2.70 17.18 -55.89
N ASP A 249 4.04 17.16 -55.93
CA ASP A 249 4.84 18.14 -56.65
C ASP A 249 4.40 18.14 -58.12
N GLU A 250 3.46 19.00 -58.50
CA GLU A 250 3.29 19.42 -59.89
C GLU A 250 4.28 20.55 -60.15
N GLY A 251 5.51 20.15 -60.44
CA GLY A 251 6.54 21.02 -61.01
C GLY A 251 6.37 21.16 -62.52
N GLU A 252 6.27 22.42 -62.92
CA GLU A 252 6.82 23.02 -64.16
C GLU A 252 6.10 22.73 -65.49
N ASP A 253 5.54 23.78 -66.08
CA ASP A 253 5.76 24.07 -67.51
C ASP A 253 5.84 25.60 -67.69
N GLU A 254 7.06 26.08 -67.98
CA GLU A 254 7.35 27.43 -68.46
C GLU A 254 6.78 27.62 -69.88
N ALA A 255 6.01 28.69 -70.09
CA ALA A 255 5.84 29.27 -71.42
C ALA A 255 5.89 30.80 -71.29
N ASN A 256 6.99 31.37 -71.80
CA ASN A 256 7.14 32.79 -72.07
C ASN A 256 6.12 33.25 -73.12
N ASP A 257 5.51 34.40 -72.91
CA ASP A 257 5.21 35.34 -74.00
C ASP A 257 5.21 36.78 -73.45
N ASP A 258 5.87 37.65 -74.22
CA ASP A 258 6.18 39.04 -73.92
C ASP A 258 4.97 40.00 -74.06
N GLU A 259 5.20 41.22 -73.56
CA GLU A 259 4.58 42.52 -73.93
C GLU A 259 3.28 43.03 -73.26
N MET A 260 3.49 44.12 -72.52
CA MET A 260 2.84 45.45 -72.63
C MET A 260 1.63 45.85 -71.77
N ASN A 261 1.83 47.04 -71.18
CA ASN A 261 0.89 48.10 -70.75
C ASN A 261 0.14 47.86 -69.43
N GLY A 262 0.38 48.65 -68.37
CA GLY A 262 -0.11 50.03 -68.25
C GLY A 262 -1.64 49.98 -68.08
N CYS A 263 -2.25 50.32 -66.94
CA CYS A 263 -2.36 51.67 -66.40
C CYS A 263 -2.84 51.65 -64.94
N ASP A 264 -2.40 52.67 -64.22
CA ASP A 264 -2.81 53.16 -62.91
C ASP A 264 -4.24 53.78 -62.93
N TYR A 265 -4.68 54.21 -61.74
CA TYR A 265 -5.88 54.96 -61.31
C TYR A 265 -7.02 54.08 -60.76
N GLY A 266 -7.52 54.27 -59.54
CA GLY A 266 -7.37 55.33 -58.55
C GLY A 266 -8.49 55.17 -57.50
N GLU A 267 -8.26 55.71 -56.31
CA GLU A 267 -9.03 55.61 -55.07
C GLU A 267 -10.52 56.01 -55.15
N ASN A 268 -11.37 55.45 -54.27
CA ASN A 268 -11.97 56.13 -53.11
C ASN A 268 -13.18 55.37 -52.50
N ASP A 269 -13.17 55.29 -51.17
CA ASP A 269 -14.23 54.94 -50.18
C ASP A 269 -15.58 55.74 -50.35
N PRO A 270 -16.64 55.64 -49.49
CA PRO A 270 -16.98 54.70 -48.38
C PRO A 270 -18.47 54.24 -48.34
N MET A 271 -18.76 53.39 -47.34
CA MET A 271 -20.00 53.20 -46.53
C MET A 271 -21.40 53.54 -47.08
N GLU A 272 -22.29 52.56 -46.94
CA GLU A 272 -23.55 52.68 -46.16
C GLU A 272 -23.75 51.42 -45.30
#